data_AF-A0A1B9F8W9-F1
#
_entry.id   AF-A0A1B9F8W9-F1
#
_cell.length_a   1.000
_cell.length_b   1.000
_cell.length_c   1.000
_cell.angle_alpha   90.00
_cell.angle_beta   90.00
_cell.angle_gamma   90.00
#
_symmetry.space_group_name_H-M   'P 1'
#
loop_
_entity.id
_entity.type
_entity.pdbx_description
1 polymer ?
#
loop_
_entity_poly.entity_id
_entity_poly.type
_entity_poly.pdbx_seq_one_letter_code
_entity_poly.pdbx_strand_id
1 'polypeptide(L)' 'MKTSKGVIQGYNGLAMVDAKHQVIVHAEAFGDGQEQHLLEPMIEGTSKHL' A
#
# COMPACT_ATOMS: atom_id res chain seq x y z
N MET A 1 -1.62 -4.49 -14.19
CA MET A 1 -0.72 -5.59 -14.64
C MET A 1 -0.91 -5.87 -16.13
N LYS A 2 0.14 -5.79 -16.95
CA LYS A 2 0.04 -6.04 -18.40
C LYS A 2 0.12 -7.54 -18.69
N THR A 3 -0.81 -8.05 -19.48
CA THR A 3 -0.87 -9.45 -19.94
C THR A 3 -0.97 -9.48 -21.47
N SER A 4 -0.85 -10.67 -22.07
CA SER A 4 -1.11 -10.85 -23.52
C SER A 4 -2.56 -10.58 -23.92
N LYS A 5 -3.48 -10.47 -22.95
CA LYS A 5 -4.92 -10.21 -23.16
C LYS A 5 -5.33 -8.80 -22.76
N GLY A 6 -4.39 -7.88 -22.56
CA GLY A 6 -4.65 -6.49 -22.16
C GLY A 6 -4.14 -6.17 -20.76
N VAL A 7 -4.61 -5.04 -20.22
CA VAL A 7 -4.20 -4.54 -18.90
C VAL A 7 -5.27 -4.85 -17.87
N ILE A 8 -4.87 -5.55 -16.81
CA ILE A 8 -5.68 -5.68 -15.60
C ILE A 8 -5.54 -4.35 -14.84
N GLN A 9 -6.65 -3.60 -14.80
CA GLN A 9 -6.82 -2.46 -13.91
C GLN A 9 -7.26 -3.00 -12.55
N GLY A 10 -6.47 -2.69 -11.53
CA GLY A 10 -6.72 -3.11 -10.16
C GLY A 10 -6.44 -1.95 -9.22
N TYR A 11 -6.90 -2.11 -7.99
CA TYR A 11 -6.65 -1.21 -6.88
C TYR A 11 -5.98 -2.04 -5.80
N ASN A 12 -5.07 -1.44 -5.04
CA ASN A 12 -4.47 -2.05 -3.87
C ASN A 12 -4.84 -1.27 -2.62
N GLY A 13 -4.91 -2.00 -1.50
CA GLY A 13 -4.95 -1.42 -0.17
C GLY A 13 -3.69 -1.89 0.55
N LEU A 14 -2.94 -0.94 1.13
CA LEU A 14 -1.75 -1.23 1.90
C LEU A 14 -2.01 -0.92 3.36
N ALA A 15 -1.45 -1.74 4.24
CA ALA A 15 -1.45 -1.52 5.68
C ALA A 15 -0.04 -1.72 6.22
N MET A 16 0.44 -0.76 7.02
CA MET A 16 1.63 -0.95 7.84
C MET A 16 1.20 -1.45 9.22
N VAL A 17 1.91 -2.46 9.72
CA VAL A 17 1.60 -3.08 11.01
C VAL A 17 2.79 -2.95 11.96
N ASP A 18 2.49 -2.73 13.25
CA ASP A 18 3.48 -2.84 14.31
C ASP A 18 4.06 -4.26 14.35
N ALA A 19 5.38 -4.37 14.48
CA ALA A 19 6.08 -5.64 14.52
C ALA A 19 5.72 -6.48 15.76
N LYS A 20 5.46 -5.86 16.92
CA LYS A 20 5.27 -6.59 18.18
C LYS A 20 3.89 -7.24 18.29
N HIS A 21 2.84 -6.52 17.90
CA HIS A 21 1.45 -6.92 18.13
C HIS A 21 0.62 -7.02 16.85
N GLN A 22 1.22 -6.78 15.68
CA GLN A 22 0.53 -6.82 14.37
C GLN A 22 -0.68 -5.88 14.29
N VAL A 23 -0.62 -4.76 15.04
CA VAL A 23 -1.65 -3.72 15.02
C VAL A 23 -1.42 -2.82 13.81
N ILE A 24 -2.48 -2.52 13.06
CA ILE A 24 -2.41 -1.58 11.95
C ILE A 24 -2.13 -0.17 12.50
N VAL A 25 -1.01 0.42 12.07
CA VAL A 25 -0.59 1.78 12.48
C VAL A 25 -0.85 2.82 11.38
N HIS A 26 -1.02 2.35 10.14
CA HIS A 26 -1.41 3.18 9.00
C HIS A 26 -2.01 2.29 7.90
N ALA A 27 -3.03 2.78 7.21
CA ALA A 27 -3.63 2.07 6.07
C ALA A 27 -4.18 3.06 5.05
N GLU A 28 -4.02 2.74 3.78
CA GLU A 28 -4.49 3.56 2.66
C GLU A 28 -4.88 2.68 1.46
N ALA A 29 -5.95 3.09 0.77
CA ALA A 29 -6.38 2.48 -0.48
C ALA A 29 -5.89 3.34 -1.64
N PHE A 30 -5.08 2.77 -2.54
CA PHE A 30 -4.54 3.50 -3.68
C PHE A 30 -5.24 3.12 -4.98
N GLY A 31 -5.33 4.13 -5.85
CA GLY A 31 -5.92 4.08 -7.19
C GLY A 31 -5.18 3.20 -8.20
N ASP A 32 -4.21 2.40 -7.79
CA ASP A 32 -3.26 1.70 -8.65
C ASP A 32 -3.17 0.21 -8.27
N GLY A 33 -2.86 -0.63 -9.26
CA GLY A 33 -2.60 -2.06 -9.07
C GLY A 33 -1.13 -2.38 -8.82
N GLN A 34 -0.20 -1.42 -8.98
CA GLN A 34 1.21 -1.60 -8.64
C GLN A 34 1.57 -0.86 -7.36
N GLU A 35 2.29 -1.53 -6.45
CA GLU A 35 2.60 -1.00 -5.12
C GLU A 35 4.05 -0.54 -4.91
N GLN A 36 4.93 -0.77 -5.88
CA GLN A 36 6.39 -0.56 -5.71
C GLN A 36 6.76 0.88 -5.34
N HIS A 37 5.97 1.86 -5.81
CA HIS A 37 6.18 3.28 -5.55
C HIS A 37 5.54 3.76 -4.24
N LEU A 38 4.83 2.88 -3.51
CA LEU A 38 4.04 3.25 -2.34
C LEU A 38 4.81 3.09 -1.02
N LEU A 39 6.05 2.58 -1.04
CA LEU A 39 6.84 2.39 0.18
C LEU A 39 7.10 3.71 0.93
N GLU A 40 7.59 4.73 0.23
CA GLU A 40 7.89 6.04 0.82
C GLU A 40 6.61 6.72 1.36
N PRO A 41 5.50 6.82 0.60
CA PRO A 41 4.21 7.28 1.12
C PRO A 41 3.74 6.56 2.39
N MET A 42 3.88 5.22 2.45
CA MET A 42 3.45 4.44 3.61
C MET A 42 4.30 4.73 4.86
N ILE A 43 5.61 4.98 4.70
CA ILE A 43 6.50 5.36 5.81
C ILE A 43 6.15 6.77 6.31
N GLU A 44 5.94 7.72 5.40
CA GLU A 44 5.55 9.09 5.75
C GLU A 44 4.18 9.13 6.44
N GLY A 45 3.21 8.41 5.90
CA GLY A 45 1.87 8.28 6.47
C GLY A 45 1.91 7.71 7.89
N THR A 46 2.68 6.65 8.10
CA THR A 46 2.88 6.08 9.44
C THR A 46 3.55 7.06 10.40
N SER A 47 4.56 7.80 9.93
CA SER A 47 5.31 8.75 10.77
C SER A 47 4.46 9.89 11.30
N LYS A 48 3.33 10.23 10.64
CA LYS A 48 2.36 11.23 11.10
C LYS A 48 1.49 10.74 12.27
N HIS A 49 1.49 9.44 12.55
CA HIS A 49 0.70 8.82 13.61
C HIS A 49 1.53 8.43 14.85
N LEU A 50 2.84 8.71 14.82
CA LEU A 50 3.78 8.57 15.94
C LEU A 50 3.98 9.92 16.63
#